data_AF-A0A537LC89-F1
#
_entry.id   AF-A0A537LC89-F1
#
_cell.length_a   1.000
_cell.length_b   1.000
_cell.length_c   1.000
_cell.angle_alpha   90.00
_cell.angle_beta   90.00
_cell.angle_gamma   90.00
#
_symmetry.space_group_name_H-M   'P 1'
#
loop_
_entity.id
_entity.type
_entity.pdbx_description
1 polymer ?
#
loop_
_entity_poly.entity_id
_entity_poly.type
_entity_poly.pdbx_seq_one_letter_code
_entity_poly.pdbx_strand_id
1 'polypeptide(L)'
;MPIFWLGLAGVAISGYVWYKHVTDGPVVCLGSGCATVIRSEYGRLLGIPNGALGVLYFSAVTATPLLERWFVPDARSLMLIPTSVALILYLYLTYLQLFVLRALCNWCLMSAGLTLVIFGTLIFS
;
A
#
# COMPACT_ATOMS: atom_id res chain seq x y z
N MET A 1 9.62 -15.55 -6.61
CA MET A 1 8.37 -15.60 -7.41
C MET A 1 7.11 -15.08 -6.71
N PRO A 2 6.83 -15.32 -5.40
CA PRO A 2 5.56 -14.87 -4.80
C PRO A 2 5.41 -13.34 -4.72
N ILE A 3 6.52 -12.60 -4.60
CA ILE A 3 6.55 -11.13 -4.52
C ILE A 3 5.90 -10.46 -5.73
N PHE A 4 6.07 -11.03 -6.93
CA PHE A 4 5.50 -10.45 -8.16
C PHE A 4 3.97 -10.42 -8.11
N TRP A 5 3.35 -11.54 -7.71
CA TRP A 5 1.89 -11.65 -7.60
C TRP A 5 1.33 -10.76 -6.48
N LEU A 6 2.02 -10.69 -5.35
CA LEU A 6 1.66 -9.81 -4.24
C LEU A 6 1.74 -8.33 -4.64
N GLY A 7 2.80 -7.93 -5.32
CA GLY A 7 2.97 -6.58 -5.85
C GLY A 7 1.85 -6.22 -6.83
N LEU A 8 1.53 -7.10 -7.77
CA LEU A 8 0.49 -6.86 -8.77
C LEU A 8 -0.91 -6.71 -8.13
N ALA A 9 -1.22 -7.52 -7.12
CA ALA A 9 -2.43 -7.35 -6.30
C ALA A 9 -2.45 -6.00 -5.55
N GLY A 10 -1.32 -5.61 -4.96
CA GLY A 10 -1.18 -4.33 -4.27
C GLY A 10 -1.33 -3.12 -5.20
N VAL A 11 -0.82 -3.19 -6.44
CA VAL A 11 -1.02 -2.16 -7.47
C VAL A 11 -2.50 -2.04 -7.82
N ALA A 12 -3.19 -3.16 -8.03
CA ALA A 12 -4.62 -3.14 -8.37
C ALA A 12 -5.46 -2.51 -7.25
N ILE A 13 -5.20 -2.88 -5.98
CA ILE A 13 -5.87 -2.32 -4.81
C ILE A 13 -5.60 -0.82 -4.67
N SER A 14 -4.32 -0.42 -4.72
CA SER A 14 -3.93 0.98 -4.52
C SER A 14 -4.41 1.85 -5.67
N GLY A 15 -4.39 1.33 -6.90
CA GLY A 15 -4.93 1.98 -8.09
C GLY A 15 -6.43 2.21 -7.98
N TYR A 16 -7.18 1.22 -7.47
CA TYR A 16 -8.62 1.38 -7.21
C TYR A 16 -8.88 2.47 -6.16
N VAL A 17 -8.13 2.48 -5.05
CA VAL A 17 -8.24 3.52 -4.01
C VAL A 17 -7.91 4.89 -4.58
N TRP A 18 -6.85 5.01 -5.38
CA TRP A 18 -6.48 6.27 -6.01
C TRP A 18 -7.55 6.76 -6.98
N TYR A 19 -8.08 5.87 -7.83
CA TYR A 19 -9.17 6.19 -8.75
C TYR A 19 -10.42 6.69 -8.00
N LYS A 20 -10.79 6.04 -6.90
CA LYS A 20 -11.92 6.45 -6.04
C LYS A 20 -11.64 7.68 -5.19
N HIS A 21 -10.37 8.05 -5.01
CA HIS A 21 -9.99 9.31 -4.37
C HIS A 21 -10.17 10.51 -5.30
N VAL A 22 -9.93 10.32 -6.60
CA VAL A 22 -10.07 11.37 -7.63
C VAL A 22 -11.49 11.45 -8.17
N THR A 23 -12.22 10.32 -8.22
CA THR A 23 -13.58 10.26 -8.76
C THR A 23 -14.61 10.34 -7.65
N ASP A 24 -15.60 11.23 -7.79
CA ASP A 24 -16.77 11.24 -6.92
C ASP A 24 -17.67 10.02 -7.20
N GLY A 25 -17.90 9.20 -6.18
CA GLY A 25 -18.81 8.06 -6.29
C GLY A 25 -18.76 7.13 -5.07
N PRO A 26 -19.70 6.17 -4.98
CA PRO A 26 -19.73 5.20 -3.90
C PRO A 26 -18.45 4.35 -3.92
N VAL A 27 -17.83 4.21 -2.75
CA VAL A 27 -16.66 3.35 -2.54
C VAL A 27 -17.18 1.99 -2.08
N VAL A 28 -16.91 0.94 -2.86
CA VAL A 28 -17.22 -0.43 -2.44
C VAL A 28 -16.46 -0.73 -1.17
N CYS A 29 -17.16 -0.92 -0.05
CA CYS A 29 -16.58 -1.27 1.22
C CYS A 29 -17.51 -2.14 2.06
N LEU A 30 -16.92 -2.96 2.93
CA LEU A 30 -17.63 -3.82 3.89
C LEU A 30 -18.31 -3.03 5.04
N GLY A 31 -18.34 -1.70 4.95
CA GLY A 31 -18.93 -0.79 5.93
C GLY A 31 -18.99 0.65 5.37
N SER A 32 -19.24 1.63 6.22
CA SER A 32 -19.43 3.04 5.81
C SER A 32 -18.18 3.92 5.95
N GLY A 33 -17.07 3.40 6.47
CA GLY A 33 -15.90 4.21 6.86
C GLY A 33 -14.94 4.59 5.73
N CYS A 34 -14.91 3.87 4.62
CA CYS A 34 -13.88 4.06 3.59
C CYS A 34 -13.95 5.42 2.90
N ALA A 35 -15.16 5.91 2.58
CA ALA A 35 -15.32 7.22 1.95
C ALA A 35 -14.82 8.33 2.88
N THR A 36 -15.08 8.22 4.19
CA THR A 36 -14.58 9.13 5.22
C THR A 36 -13.06 9.10 5.30
N VAL A 37 -12.44 7.90 5.30
CA VAL A 37 -10.98 7.76 5.37
C VAL A 37 -10.30 8.32 4.12
N ILE A 38 -10.81 7.98 2.94
CA ILE A 38 -10.23 8.42 1.65
C ILE A 38 -10.34 9.96 1.53
N ARG A 39 -11.50 10.55 1.86
CA ARG A 39 -11.71 12.00 1.74
C ARG A 39 -11.14 12.82 2.90
N SER A 40 -10.68 12.17 3.96
CA SER A 40 -10.10 12.86 5.11
C SER A 40 -8.79 13.57 4.75
N GLU A 41 -8.38 14.51 5.61
CA GLU A 41 -7.06 15.15 5.53
C GLU A 41 -5.92 14.11 5.55
N TYR A 42 -6.09 13.03 6.32
CA TYR A 42 -5.15 11.91 6.38
C TYR A 42 -5.18 11.01 5.15
N GLY A 43 -6.16 11.14 4.26
CA GLY A 43 -6.21 10.47 2.95
C GLY A 43 -5.13 10.95 1.97
N ARG A 44 -4.45 12.05 2.33
CA ARG A 44 -3.31 12.61 1.59
C ARG A 44 -2.12 12.74 2.52
N LEU A 45 -1.02 12.06 2.22
CA LEU A 45 0.25 12.27 2.90
C LEU A 45 1.05 13.33 2.13
N LEU A 46 1.42 14.44 2.79
CA LEU A 46 2.19 15.53 2.16
C LEU A 46 1.53 16.09 0.88
N GLY A 47 0.20 16.10 0.82
CA GLY A 47 -0.58 16.53 -0.36
C GLY A 47 -0.74 15.46 -1.44
N ILE A 48 -0.07 14.31 -1.33
CA ILE A 48 -0.16 13.20 -2.28
C ILE A 48 -1.21 12.19 -1.79
N PRO A 49 -2.14 11.74 -2.66
CA PRO A 49 -3.11 10.69 -2.28
C PRO A 49 -2.38 9.42 -1.83
N ASN A 50 -2.82 8.84 -0.70
CA ASN A 50 -2.22 7.61 -0.19
C ASN A 50 -2.28 6.45 -1.20
N GLY A 51 -3.33 6.42 -2.04
CA GLY A 51 -3.45 5.46 -3.14
C GLY A 51 -2.33 5.59 -4.17
N ALA A 52 -1.90 6.82 -4.50
CA ALA A 52 -0.80 7.05 -5.43
C ALA A 52 0.55 6.58 -4.85
N LEU A 53 0.79 6.84 -3.57
CA LEU A 53 1.96 6.33 -2.85
C LEU A 53 1.99 4.80 -2.82
N GLY A 54 0.83 4.17 -2.58
CA GLY A 54 0.68 2.73 -2.64
C GLY A 54 1.00 2.16 -4.02
N VAL A 55 0.48 2.77 -5.09
CA VAL A 55 0.79 2.34 -6.47
C VAL A 55 2.30 2.43 -6.76
N LEU A 56 2.95 3.53 -6.35
CA LEU A 56 4.42 3.68 -6.50
C LEU A 56 5.17 2.59 -5.75
N TYR A 57 4.79 2.31 -4.49
CA TYR A 57 5.42 1.27 -3.70
C TYR A 57 5.22 -0.13 -4.30
N PHE A 58 3.98 -0.52 -4.58
CA PHE A 58 3.69 -1.87 -5.09
C PHE A 58 4.23 -2.09 -6.52
N SER A 59 4.28 -1.06 -7.36
CA SER A 59 4.89 -1.16 -8.68
C SER A 59 6.40 -1.39 -8.57
N ALA A 60 7.09 -0.69 -7.66
CA ALA A 60 8.48 -0.96 -7.37
C ALA A 60 8.68 -2.41 -6.90
N VAL A 61 7.85 -2.90 -5.97
CA VAL A 61 7.92 -4.29 -5.45
C VAL A 61 7.72 -5.32 -6.56
N THR A 62 6.83 -5.04 -7.51
CA THR A 62 6.56 -5.92 -8.65
C THR A 62 7.77 -5.97 -9.61
N ALA A 63 8.52 -4.88 -9.72
CA ALA A 63 9.71 -4.78 -10.58
C ALA A 63 10.97 -5.41 -9.98
N THR A 64 11.05 -5.60 -8.65
CA THR A 64 12.20 -6.16 -7.93
C THR A 64 12.77 -7.45 -8.54
N PRO A 65 11.98 -8.50 -8.83
CA PRO A 65 12.53 -9.72 -9.43
C PRO A 65 13.08 -9.52 -10.84
N LEU A 66 12.60 -8.51 -11.58
CA LEU A 66 13.15 -8.14 -12.88
C LEU A 66 14.50 -7.42 -12.72
N LEU A 67 14.57 -6.47 -11.79
CA LEU A 67 15.78 -5.71 -11.46
C LEU A 67 16.91 -6.63 -10.98
N GLU A 68 16.58 -7.60 -10.11
CA GLU A 68 17.54 -8.59 -9.60
C GLU A 68 18.14 -9.45 -10.71
N ARG A 69 17.33 -9.82 -11.70
CA ARG A 69 17.76 -10.70 -12.80
C ARG A 69 18.62 -10.01 -13.84
N TRP A 70 18.44 -8.71 -14.06
CA TRP A 70 19.02 -8.02 -15.21
C TRP A 70 19.96 -6.86 -14.87
N PHE A 71 19.84 -6.23 -13.69
CA PHE A 71 20.50 -4.94 -13.40
C PHE A 71 21.28 -4.94 -12.09
N VAL A 72 20.67 -5.34 -10.97
CA VAL A 72 21.24 -5.14 -9.63
C VAL A 72 21.22 -6.45 -8.84
N PRO A 73 22.37 -7.14 -8.66
CA PRO A 73 22.44 -8.25 -7.72
C PRO A 73 22.07 -7.75 -6.32
N ASP A 74 21.29 -8.53 -5.56
CA ASP A 74 20.74 -8.15 -4.25
C ASP A 74 19.74 -6.98 -4.22
N ALA A 75 19.04 -6.69 -5.32
CA ALA A 75 17.93 -5.71 -5.34
C ALA A 75 16.88 -5.93 -4.22
N ARG A 76 16.77 -7.17 -3.72
CA ARG A 76 15.89 -7.56 -2.62
C ARG A 76 16.30 -6.94 -1.28
N SER A 77 17.60 -6.88 -0.99
CA SER A 77 18.12 -6.23 0.22
C SER A 77 17.88 -4.72 0.19
N LEU A 78 18.03 -4.10 -0.99
CA LEU A 78 17.75 -2.68 -1.21
C LEU A 78 16.27 -2.34 -0.96
N MET A 79 15.38 -3.30 -1.24
CA MET A 79 13.94 -3.19 -1.02
C MET A 79 13.49 -3.31 0.44
N LEU A 80 14.34 -3.79 1.35
CA LEU A 80 14.01 -3.86 2.78
C LEU A 80 13.80 -2.48 3.38
N ILE A 81 14.61 -1.49 3.00
CA ILE A 81 14.52 -0.11 3.52
C ILE A 81 13.16 0.52 3.15
N PRO A 82 12.78 0.65 1.85
CA PRO A 82 11.51 1.26 1.49
C PRO A 82 10.31 0.44 1.99
N THR A 83 10.41 -0.88 2.05
CA THR A 83 9.34 -1.72 2.61
C THR A 83 9.17 -1.47 4.11
N SER A 84 10.25 -1.34 4.88
CA SER A 84 10.18 -1.01 6.31
C SER A 84 9.50 0.34 6.54
N VAL A 85 9.87 1.35 5.75
CA VAL A 85 9.25 2.67 5.79
C VAL A 85 7.77 2.60 5.44
N ALA A 86 7.40 1.88 4.37
CA ALA A 86 6.01 1.68 3.98
C ALA A 86 5.21 1.00 5.10
N LEU A 87 5.80 0.01 5.77
CA LEU A 87 5.17 -0.71 6.89
C LEU A 87 4.86 0.22 8.07
N ILE A 88 5.83 1.06 8.45
CA ILE A 88 5.65 2.07 9.51
C ILE A 88 4.55 3.05 9.12
N LEU A 89 4.54 3.52 7.86
CA LEU A 89 3.48 4.38 7.35
C LEU A 89 2.11 3.70 7.43
N TYR A 90 1.98 2.46 6.96
CA TYR A 90 0.71 1.72 7.03
C TYR A 90 0.23 1.49 8.47
N LEU A 91 1.14 1.21 9.41
CA LEU A 91 0.82 1.12 10.83
C LEU A 91 0.32 2.46 11.38
N TYR A 92 0.98 3.56 11.02
CA TYR A 92 0.55 4.91 11.38
C TYR A 92 -0.83 5.26 10.83
N LEU A 93 -1.10 4.97 9.55
CA LEU A 93 -2.43 5.16 8.96
C LEU A 93 -3.50 4.27 9.62
N THR A 94 -3.14 3.04 10.00
CA THR A 94 -4.05 2.13 10.70
C THR A 94 -4.39 2.64 12.09
N TYR A 95 -3.39 3.20 12.79
CA TYR A 95 -3.60 3.88 14.07
C TYR A 95 -4.55 5.07 13.93
N LEU A 96 -4.36 5.92 12.91
CA LEU A 96 -5.27 7.04 12.63
C LEU A 96 -6.71 6.57 12.35
N GLN A 97 -6.89 5.49 11.57
CA GLN A 97 -8.21 4.92 11.28
C GLN A 97 -8.96 4.48 12.54
N LEU A 98 -8.27 3.80 13.46
CA LEU A 98 -8.85 3.25 14.69
C LEU A 98 -9.12 4.32 15.75
N PHE A 99 -8.15 5.20 16.02
CA PHE A 99 -8.21 6.11 17.16
C PHE A 99 -8.73 7.51 16.80
N VAL A 100 -8.35 8.02 15.63
CA VAL A 100 -8.66 9.41 15.23
C VAL A 100 -9.94 9.47 14.42
N LEU A 101 -10.01 8.75 13.29
CA LEU A 101 -11.17 8.79 12.41
C LEU A 101 -12.31 7.89 12.91
N ARG A 102 -12.00 6.89 13.74
CA ARG A 102 -12.94 5.82 14.17
C ARG A 102 -13.69 5.20 12.98
N ALA A 103 -13.00 5.09 11.85
CA ALA A 103 -13.54 4.64 10.57
C ALA A 103 -12.54 3.68 9.92
N LEU A 104 -13.02 2.50 9.53
CA LEU A 104 -12.18 1.46 8.95
C LEU A 104 -12.28 1.46 7.43
N CYS A 105 -11.11 1.44 6.78
CA CYS A 105 -11.02 1.26 5.34
C CYS A 105 -10.47 -0.13 5.02
N ASN A 106 -11.32 -1.02 4.49
CA ASN A 106 -10.92 -2.40 4.18
C ASN A 106 -9.78 -2.46 3.14
N TRP A 107 -9.80 -1.57 2.14
CA TRP A 107 -8.75 -1.50 1.13
C TRP A 107 -7.40 -1.08 1.73
N CYS A 108 -7.40 -0.11 2.65
CA CYS A 108 -6.19 0.31 3.34
C CYS A 108 -5.65 -0.79 4.25
N LEU A 109 -6.53 -1.49 4.99
CA LEU A 109 -6.15 -2.64 5.82
C LEU A 109 -5.59 -3.79 4.98
N MET A 110 -6.20 -4.08 3.82
CA MET A 110 -5.68 -5.05 2.86
C MET A 110 -4.28 -4.66 2.38
N SER A 111 -4.06 -3.40 1.99
CA SER A 111 -2.72 -2.94 1.58
C SER A 111 -1.68 -3.00 2.71
N ALA A 112 -2.07 -2.74 3.95
CA ALA A 112 -1.21 -2.91 5.11
C ALA A 112 -0.82 -4.39 5.33
N GLY A 113 -1.81 -5.30 5.23
CA GLY A 113 -1.58 -6.75 5.29
C GLY A 113 -0.68 -7.27 4.17
N LEU A 114 -0.90 -6.81 2.94
CA LEU A 114 -0.03 -7.12 1.79
C LEU A 114 1.42 -6.68 2.03
N THR A 115 1.61 -5.46 2.54
CA THR A 115 2.95 -4.92 2.84
C THR A 115 3.65 -5.73 3.93
N LEU A 116 2.93 -6.16 4.97
CA LEU A 116 3.43 -7.07 6.01
C LEU A 116 3.90 -8.41 5.42
N VAL A 117 3.09 -9.02 4.54
CA VAL A 117 3.45 -10.29 3.88
C VAL A 117 4.67 -10.10 2.99
N ILE A 118 4.73 -9.01 2.21
CA ILE A 118 5.88 -8.68 1.37
C ILE A 118 7.14 -8.54 2.23
N PHE A 119 7.09 -7.78 3.32
CA PHE A 119 8.22 -7.62 4.23
C PHE A 119 8.72 -8.94 4.80
N GLY A 120 7.82 -9.81 5.27
CA GLY A 120 8.18 -11.16 5.70
C GLY A 120 8.87 -11.94 4.58
N THR A 121 8.32 -11.93 3.37
CA THR A 121 8.92 -12.63 2.24
C THR A 121 10.28 -12.06 1.81
N LEU A 122 10.55 -10.77 2.06
CA LEU A 122 11.86 -10.16 1.81
C LEU A 122 12.90 -10.58 2.85
N ILE A 123 12.50 -10.79 4.11
CA ILE A 123 13.41 -11.23 5.19
C ILE A 123 13.77 -12.71 5.08
N PHE A 124 12.80 -13.56 4.75
CA PHE A 124 13.00 -15.02 4.73
C PHE A 124 13.71 -15.57 3.48
N SER A 125 14.36 -14.72 2.70
CA SER A 125 14.89 -15.12 1.41
C SER A 125 16.20 -14.47 1.06
#